data_AF-A0A0A7KJV4-F1
#
_entry.id   AF-A0A0A7KJV4-F1
#
_cell.length_a   1.000
_cell.length_b   1.000
_cell.length_c   1.000
_cell.angle_alpha   90.00
_cell.angle_beta   90.00
_cell.angle_gamma   90.00
#
_symmetry.space_group_name_H-M   'P 1'
#
loop_
_entity.id
_entity.type
_entity.pdbx_description
1 polymer ?
#
loop_
_entity_poly.entity_id
_entity_poly.type
_entity_poly.pdbx_seq_one_letter_code
_entity_poly.pdbx_strand_id
1 'polypeptide(L)'
;MPNALHVMNAGGHLSPGLEAEIRSVAQAALTRQAARLRLDGVDVAVCVSPWGLPETGIHGYAPLDHLVQITLNPDNPHFAALWRTELPATVAHELHHARRWQGPGYGQTLLEALVSEGLAQLNERDERDGKPPPYARADVDLEALWARALPLLDRSDHNFEAWFYGSDAENLPRWSGYSLGDELVRRHLAQVGGDAAAHVHTAAAAFRTAW
;
A
#
# COMPACT_ATOMS: atom_id res chain seq x y z
N MET A 1 11.83 3.78 -19.69
CA MET A 1 12.96 4.55 -19.08
C MET A 1 13.34 3.85 -17.79
N PRO A 2 14.59 3.85 -17.31
CA PRO A 2 14.90 3.19 -16.04
C PRO A 2 14.18 3.87 -14.88
N ASN A 3 13.84 3.11 -13.84
CA ASN A 3 13.32 3.68 -12.60
C ASN A 3 14.41 4.48 -11.88
N ALA A 4 14.02 5.50 -11.12
CA ALA A 4 14.95 6.35 -10.39
C ALA A 4 14.51 6.53 -8.93
N LEU A 5 15.49 6.56 -8.02
CA LEU A 5 15.28 6.83 -6.60
C LEU A 5 15.88 8.18 -6.23
N HIS A 6 15.07 9.03 -5.59
CA HIS A 6 15.45 10.36 -5.15
C HIS A 6 15.29 10.47 -3.63
N VAL A 7 16.40 10.49 -2.89
CA VAL A 7 16.34 10.78 -1.44
C VAL A 7 16.50 12.28 -1.23
N MET A 8 15.43 12.92 -0.77
CA MET A 8 15.32 14.37 -0.62
C MET A 8 15.78 14.79 0.78
N ASN A 9 17.09 15.03 0.93
CA ASN A 9 17.71 15.36 2.22
C ASN A 9 18.47 16.70 2.23
N ALA A 10 18.14 17.65 1.35
CA ALA A 10 18.83 18.95 1.30
C ALA A 10 18.73 19.73 2.63
N GLY A 11 17.68 19.50 3.41
CA GLY A 11 17.50 20.10 4.75
C GLY A 11 18.31 19.43 5.88
N GLY A 12 19.01 18.32 5.61
CA GLY A 12 19.84 17.63 6.61
C GLY A 12 19.05 16.93 7.72
N HIS A 13 17.79 16.54 7.47
CA HIS A 13 16.95 15.82 8.44
C HIS A 13 17.38 14.36 8.64
N LEU A 14 18.13 13.80 7.70
CA LEU A 14 18.82 12.52 7.85
C LEU A 14 20.32 12.79 8.02
N SER A 15 20.94 12.12 9.00
CA SER A 15 22.41 12.12 9.09
C SER A 15 23.01 11.44 7.84
N PRO A 16 24.25 11.77 7.45
CA PRO A 16 24.87 11.18 6.25
C PRO A 16 24.88 9.64 6.26
N GLY A 17 25.10 9.03 7.44
CA GLY A 17 25.06 7.57 7.60
C GLY A 17 23.66 6.99 7.40
N LEU A 18 22.65 7.61 8.01
CA LEU A 18 21.26 7.17 7.88
C LEU A 18 20.74 7.37 6.45
N GLU A 19 21.07 8.48 5.79
CA GLU A 19 20.70 8.72 4.39
C GLU A 19 21.29 7.65 3.46
N ALA A 20 22.58 7.34 3.61
CA ALA A 20 23.24 6.32 2.80
C ALA A 20 22.59 4.93 2.97
N GLU A 21 22.22 4.59 4.21
CA GLU A 21 21.54 3.33 4.50
C GLU A 21 20.13 3.27 3.93
N ILE A 22 19.31 4.32 4.14
CA ILE A 22 17.97 4.47 3.55
C ILE A 22 18.03 4.34 2.03
N ARG A 23 18.98 5.04 1.39
CA ARG A 23 19.18 4.98 -0.06
C ARG A 23 19.46 3.56 -0.53
N SER A 24 20.37 2.85 0.16
CA SER A 24 20.71 1.46 -0.16
C SER A 24 19.50 0.54 -0.04
N VAL A 25 18.78 0.63 1.08
CA VAL A 25 17.60 -0.20 1.39
C VAL A 25 16.46 0.05 0.39
N ALA A 26 16.11 1.32 0.16
CA ALA A 26 15.06 1.69 -0.80
C ALA A 26 15.44 1.32 -2.23
N GLN A 27 16.70 1.50 -2.63
CA GLN A 27 17.16 1.13 -3.98
C GLN A 27 17.09 -0.39 -4.20
N ALA A 28 17.46 -1.18 -3.18
CA ALA A 28 17.36 -2.62 -3.25
C ALA A 28 15.90 -3.09 -3.39
N ALA A 29 14.98 -2.50 -2.61
CA ALA A 29 13.54 -2.77 -2.71
C ALA A 29 12.98 -2.37 -4.08
N LEU A 30 13.26 -1.14 -4.55
CA LEU A 30 12.85 -0.67 -5.87
C LEU A 30 13.32 -1.63 -6.98
N THR A 31 14.58 -2.05 -6.94
CA THR A 31 15.15 -2.94 -7.97
C THR A 31 14.42 -4.29 -8.01
N ARG A 32 14.21 -4.94 -6.85
CA ARG A 32 13.53 -6.23 -6.78
C ARG A 32 12.06 -6.13 -7.17
N GLN A 33 11.34 -5.15 -6.63
CA GLN A 33 9.90 -5.00 -6.83
C GLN A 33 9.56 -4.53 -8.25
N ALA A 34 10.37 -3.64 -8.83
CA ALA A 34 10.23 -3.26 -10.23
C ALA A 34 10.43 -4.46 -11.18
N ALA A 35 11.42 -5.31 -10.90
CA ALA A 35 11.63 -6.53 -11.69
C ALA A 35 10.44 -7.49 -11.57
N ARG A 36 9.94 -7.71 -10.35
CA ARG A 36 8.75 -8.54 -10.07
C ARG A 36 7.51 -8.04 -10.81
N LEU A 37 7.25 -6.74 -10.77
CA LEU A 37 6.08 -6.11 -11.39
C LEU A 37 6.24 -5.85 -12.90
N ARG A 38 7.44 -6.04 -13.45
CA ARG A 38 7.84 -5.64 -14.81
C ARG A 38 7.55 -4.16 -15.04
N LEU A 39 7.96 -3.32 -14.09
CA LEU A 39 7.67 -1.91 -14.01
C LEU A 39 8.92 -1.09 -14.37
N ASP A 40 8.77 -0.15 -15.29
CA ASP A 40 9.79 0.83 -15.66
C ASP A 40 9.19 2.25 -15.69
N GLY A 41 10.05 3.27 -15.77
CA GLY A 41 9.63 4.67 -15.89
C GLY A 41 9.05 5.30 -14.63
N VAL A 42 9.35 4.77 -13.43
CA VAL A 42 8.85 5.30 -12.16
C VAL A 42 9.93 6.04 -11.40
N ASP A 43 9.59 7.25 -10.95
CA ASP A 43 10.34 8.02 -9.97
C ASP A 43 9.83 7.69 -8.55
N VAL A 44 10.74 7.26 -7.67
CA VAL A 44 10.48 7.07 -6.24
C VAL A 44 11.14 8.20 -5.47
N ALA A 45 10.35 9.09 -4.89
CA ALA A 45 10.82 10.17 -4.03
C ALA A 45 10.73 9.76 -2.55
N VAL A 46 11.84 9.79 -1.83
CA VAL A 46 11.90 9.58 -0.39
C VAL A 46 12.07 10.93 0.30
N CYS A 47 11.09 11.33 1.08
CA CYS A 47 10.98 12.62 1.74
C CYS A 47 10.98 12.45 3.27
N VAL A 48 11.36 13.51 4.00
CA VAL A 48 11.23 13.56 5.46
C VAL A 48 10.14 14.56 5.84
N SER A 49 9.24 14.13 6.73
CA SER A 49 8.13 14.96 7.24
C SER A 49 7.76 14.48 8.65
N PRO A 50 7.21 15.35 9.53
CA PRO A 50 6.65 14.90 10.80
C PRO A 50 5.36 14.06 10.64
N TRP A 51 4.86 13.90 9.41
CA TRP A 51 3.66 13.14 9.08
C TRP A 51 4.03 11.71 8.68
N GLY A 52 3.22 10.74 9.09
CA GLY A 52 3.42 9.34 8.78
C GLY A 52 2.46 8.47 9.58
N LEU A 53 2.47 7.16 9.32
CA LEU A 53 1.70 6.22 10.13
C LEU A 53 2.24 6.20 11.57
N PRO A 54 1.42 6.43 12.60
CA PRO A 54 1.86 6.37 14.00
C PRO A 54 2.58 5.06 14.35
N GLU A 55 2.17 3.96 13.72
CA GLU A 55 2.64 2.60 13.99
C GLU A 55 4.06 2.33 13.49
N THR A 56 4.53 3.07 12.46
CA THR A 56 5.80 2.77 11.78
C THR A 56 6.70 4.00 11.56
N GLY A 57 6.11 5.19 11.51
CA GLY A 57 6.79 6.40 11.06
C GLY A 57 7.03 6.47 9.55
N ILE A 58 6.41 5.59 8.76
CA ILE A 58 6.54 5.56 7.30
C ILE A 58 5.16 5.60 6.64
N HIS A 59 5.03 6.35 5.56
CA HIS A 59 3.82 6.43 4.75
C HIS A 59 4.18 6.42 3.26
N GLY A 60 3.36 5.76 2.45
CA GLY A 60 3.51 5.69 1.00
C GLY A 60 2.36 6.38 0.29
N TYR A 61 2.62 6.89 -0.91
CA TYR A 61 1.60 7.45 -1.78
C TYR A 61 2.00 7.35 -3.26
N ALA A 62 1.17 6.72 -4.08
CA ALA A 62 1.33 6.59 -5.53
C ALA A 62 0.18 7.26 -6.30
N PRO A 63 0.23 8.58 -6.55
CA PRO A 63 -0.84 9.30 -7.23
C PRO A 63 -0.96 8.98 -8.72
N LEU A 64 0.10 8.46 -9.34
CA LEU A 64 0.24 8.31 -10.79
C LEU A 64 1.00 7.02 -11.12
N ASP A 65 0.99 6.65 -12.41
CA ASP A 65 1.72 5.48 -12.93
C ASP A 65 3.26 5.61 -12.94
N HIS A 66 3.77 6.83 -12.78
CA HIS A 66 5.20 7.15 -12.88
C HIS A 66 5.76 7.82 -11.62
N LEU A 67 4.95 7.98 -10.56
CA LEU A 67 5.36 8.69 -9.34
C LEU A 67 4.95 7.94 -8.08
N VAL A 68 5.95 7.63 -7.25
CA VAL A 68 5.79 7.12 -5.89
C VAL A 68 6.45 8.08 -4.92
N GLN A 69 5.77 8.36 -3.81
CA GLN A 69 6.29 9.15 -2.71
C GLN A 69 6.33 8.30 -1.45
N ILE A 70 7.47 8.29 -0.78
CA ILE A 70 7.68 7.62 0.51
C ILE A 70 8.06 8.70 1.52
N THR A 71 7.27 8.84 2.57
CA THR A 71 7.51 9.80 3.64
C THR A 71 8.05 9.08 4.85
N LEU A 72 9.17 9.56 5.37
CA LEU A 72 9.81 9.08 6.59
C LEU A 72 9.63 10.12 7.69
N ASN A 73 9.28 9.66 8.89
CA ASN A 73 9.32 10.43 10.12
C ASN A 73 10.35 9.82 11.08
N PRO A 74 11.63 10.27 11.02
CA PRO A 74 12.68 9.78 11.91
C PRO A 74 12.42 10.05 13.40
N ASP A 75 11.57 11.02 13.72
CA ASP A 75 11.21 11.37 15.10
C ASP A 75 10.08 10.48 15.66
N ASN A 76 9.45 9.65 14.83
CA ASN A 76 8.48 8.67 15.31
C ASN A 76 9.20 7.63 16.22
N PRO A 77 8.66 7.32 17.41
CA PRO A 77 9.32 6.44 18.39
C PRO A 77 9.55 5.00 17.89
N HIS A 78 8.80 4.56 16.88
CA HIS A 78 8.93 3.22 16.28
C HIS A 78 9.88 3.21 15.07
N PHE A 79 10.20 4.37 14.49
CA PHE A 79 10.98 4.44 13.24
C PHE A 79 12.33 3.72 13.36
N ALA A 80 13.11 4.04 14.40
CA ALA A 80 14.46 3.49 14.57
C ALA A 80 14.51 1.96 14.60
N ALA A 81 13.44 1.33 15.13
CA ALA A 81 13.33 -0.12 15.25
C ALA A 81 12.75 -0.78 13.98
N LEU A 82 11.87 -0.08 13.25
CA LEU A 82 11.05 -0.70 12.20
C LEU A 82 11.44 -0.33 10.78
N TRP A 83 12.11 0.81 10.55
CA TRP A 83 12.26 1.36 9.20
C TRP A 83 12.93 0.41 8.20
N ARG A 84 13.83 -0.48 8.66
CA ARG A 84 14.52 -1.45 7.78
C ARG A 84 13.58 -2.50 7.20
N THR A 85 12.48 -2.78 7.88
CA THR A 85 11.41 -3.69 7.41
C THR A 85 10.31 -2.90 6.71
N GLU A 86 9.93 -1.75 7.25
CA GLU A 86 8.79 -0.98 6.77
C GLU A 86 9.08 -0.21 5.47
N LEU A 87 10.30 0.32 5.29
CA LEU A 87 10.67 1.04 4.07
C LEU A 87 10.60 0.15 2.82
N PRO A 88 11.21 -1.06 2.78
CA PRO A 88 11.04 -1.96 1.65
C PRO A 88 9.58 -2.33 1.39
N ALA A 89 8.82 -2.63 2.45
CA ALA A 89 7.40 -3.01 2.33
C ALA A 89 6.56 -1.86 1.75
N THR A 90 6.73 -0.63 2.22
CA THR A 90 6.02 0.53 1.65
C THR A 90 6.43 0.78 0.20
N VAL A 91 7.71 0.64 -0.16
CA VAL A 91 8.13 0.72 -1.58
C VAL A 91 7.43 -0.35 -2.43
N ALA A 92 7.32 -1.58 -1.93
CA ALA A 92 6.64 -2.67 -2.63
C ALA A 92 5.13 -2.40 -2.81
N HIS A 93 4.49 -1.83 -1.79
CA HIS A 93 3.08 -1.44 -1.83
C HIS A 93 2.84 -0.37 -2.90
N GLU A 94 3.57 0.74 -2.86
CA GLU A 94 3.35 1.86 -3.77
C GLU A 94 3.75 1.56 -5.22
N LEU A 95 4.79 0.73 -5.44
CA LEU A 95 5.11 0.29 -6.79
C LEU A 95 4.02 -0.60 -7.38
N HIS A 96 3.30 -1.37 -6.55
CA HIS A 96 2.14 -2.13 -7.02
C HIS A 96 1.05 -1.18 -7.51
N HIS A 97 0.75 -0.12 -6.76
CA HIS A 97 -0.17 0.93 -7.21
C HIS A 97 0.28 1.60 -8.51
N ALA A 98 1.54 2.03 -8.61
CA ALA A 98 2.08 2.62 -9.84
C ALA A 98 1.92 1.66 -11.03
N ARG A 99 2.17 0.36 -10.85
CA ARG A 99 1.93 -0.64 -11.90
C ARG A 99 0.45 -0.78 -12.22
N ARG A 100 -0.44 -0.75 -11.23
CA ARG A 100 -1.90 -0.84 -11.42
C ARG A 100 -2.45 0.37 -12.16
N TRP A 101 -1.88 1.56 -11.95
CA TRP A 101 -2.18 2.78 -12.72
C TRP A 101 -1.92 2.62 -14.22
N GLN A 102 -0.98 1.77 -14.63
CA GLN A 102 -0.72 1.44 -16.05
C GLN A 102 -1.75 0.48 -16.66
N GLY A 103 -2.76 0.06 -15.89
CA GLY A 103 -3.84 -0.82 -16.33
C GLY A 103 -5.21 -0.24 -15.95
N PRO A 104 -5.96 -0.88 -15.03
CA PRO A 104 -7.30 -0.43 -14.67
C PRO A 104 -7.32 0.87 -13.83
N GLY A 105 -6.18 1.35 -13.34
CA GLY A 105 -6.14 2.46 -12.39
C GLY A 105 -6.36 2.03 -10.94
N TYR A 106 -6.12 2.95 -10.01
CA TYR A 106 -6.49 2.75 -8.60
C TYR A 106 -8.02 2.61 -8.42
N GLY A 107 -8.77 3.36 -9.24
CA GLY A 107 -10.23 3.38 -9.27
C GLY A 107 -10.86 4.47 -8.42
N GLN A 108 -12.19 4.55 -8.50
CA GLN A 108 -12.98 5.59 -7.84
C GLN A 108 -14.05 5.00 -6.92
N THR A 109 -14.49 3.77 -7.19
CA THR A 109 -15.52 3.09 -6.40
C THR A 109 -14.93 2.42 -5.17
N LEU A 110 -15.77 2.14 -4.16
CA LEU A 110 -15.31 1.44 -2.95
C LEU A 110 -14.71 0.07 -3.30
N LEU A 111 -15.31 -0.69 -4.22
CA LEU A 111 -14.78 -1.99 -4.65
C LEU A 111 -13.40 -1.86 -5.28
N GLU A 112 -13.19 -0.84 -6.13
CA GLU A 112 -11.88 -0.64 -6.75
C GLU A 112 -10.82 -0.27 -5.70
N ALA A 113 -11.14 0.60 -4.74
CA ALA A 113 -10.24 0.94 -3.64
C ALA A 113 -9.90 -0.32 -2.80
N LEU A 114 -10.90 -1.11 -2.40
CA LEU A 114 -10.69 -2.36 -1.66
C LEU A 114 -9.75 -3.33 -2.41
N VAL A 115 -9.95 -3.50 -3.72
CA VAL A 115 -9.11 -4.40 -4.53
C VAL A 115 -7.71 -3.83 -4.73
N SER A 116 -7.59 -2.53 -4.99
CA SER A 116 -6.30 -1.85 -5.19
C SER A 116 -5.44 -1.96 -3.94
N GLU A 117 -6.00 -1.64 -2.77
CA GLU A 117 -5.33 -1.75 -1.48
C GLU A 117 -5.03 -3.20 -1.12
N GLY A 118 -6.01 -4.11 -1.25
CA GLY A 118 -5.81 -5.53 -0.95
C GLY A 118 -4.70 -6.18 -1.78
N LEU A 119 -4.62 -5.88 -3.08
CA LEU A 119 -3.54 -6.39 -3.92
C LEU A 119 -2.18 -5.81 -3.51
N ALA A 120 -2.10 -4.51 -3.23
CA ALA A 120 -0.85 -3.88 -2.79
C ALA A 120 -0.39 -4.43 -1.42
N GLN A 121 -1.32 -4.63 -0.48
CA GLN A 121 -1.07 -5.27 0.82
C GLN A 121 -0.58 -6.71 0.71
N LEU A 122 -1.04 -7.47 -0.30
CA LEU A 122 -0.49 -8.80 -0.55
C LEU A 122 0.89 -8.75 -1.21
N ASN A 123 1.15 -7.77 -2.09
CA ASN A 123 2.46 -7.63 -2.74
C ASN A 123 3.57 -7.27 -1.73
N GLU A 124 3.29 -6.38 -0.76
CA GLU A 124 4.29 -5.98 0.23
C GLU A 124 4.69 -7.10 1.21
N ARG A 125 3.91 -8.19 1.30
CA ARG A 125 4.24 -9.32 2.18
C ARG A 125 5.55 -10.00 1.78
N ASP A 126 5.97 -9.87 0.53
CA ASP A 126 7.28 -10.34 0.05
C ASP A 126 8.45 -9.70 0.83
N GLU A 127 8.25 -8.50 1.36
CA GLU A 127 9.24 -7.76 2.16
C GLU A 127 9.06 -8.01 3.68
N ARG A 128 8.09 -8.87 4.07
CA ARG A 128 7.71 -9.15 5.47
C ARG A 128 7.72 -10.64 5.80
N ASP A 129 8.44 -11.47 5.05
CA ASP A 129 8.42 -12.94 5.20
C ASP A 129 6.98 -13.53 5.16
N GLY A 130 6.12 -12.96 4.31
CA GLY A 130 4.72 -13.39 4.18
C GLY A 130 3.77 -12.83 5.25
N LYS A 131 4.27 -12.08 6.24
CA LYS A 131 3.43 -11.52 7.31
C LYS A 131 2.63 -10.31 6.80
N PRO A 132 1.36 -10.16 7.20
CA PRO A 132 0.56 -9.00 6.84
C PRO A 132 1.09 -7.72 7.51
N PRO A 133 0.87 -6.53 6.90
CA PRO A 133 1.14 -5.26 7.57
C PRO A 133 0.27 -5.07 8.82
N PRO A 134 0.69 -4.19 9.74
CA PRO A 134 -0.11 -3.87 10.93
C PRO A 134 -1.50 -3.33 10.58
N TYR A 135 -1.63 -2.64 9.44
CA TYR A 135 -2.89 -2.07 8.93
C TYR A 135 -3.74 -3.02 8.07
N ALA A 136 -3.42 -4.33 8.01
CA ALA A 136 -4.27 -5.35 7.37
C ALA A 136 -5.17 -6.11 8.36
N ARG A 137 -5.23 -5.70 9.64
CA ARG A 137 -5.96 -6.42 10.69
C ARG A 137 -6.73 -5.48 11.60
N ALA A 138 -7.94 -5.12 11.20
CA ALA A 138 -8.94 -4.56 12.09
C ALA A 138 -9.57 -5.68 12.95
N ASP A 139 -9.83 -5.39 14.22
CA ASP A 139 -10.56 -6.30 15.12
C ASP A 139 -12.06 -6.15 14.87
N VAL A 140 -12.54 -6.76 13.79
CA VAL A 140 -13.92 -6.61 13.27
C VAL A 140 -14.48 -7.93 12.75
N ASP A 141 -15.80 -8.05 12.80
CA ASP A 141 -16.52 -9.08 12.05
C ASP A 141 -16.55 -8.70 10.56
N LEU A 142 -15.72 -9.40 9.78
CA LEU A 142 -15.57 -9.14 8.34
C LEU A 142 -16.86 -9.43 7.56
N GLU A 143 -17.67 -10.42 7.96
CA GLU A 143 -18.91 -10.74 7.26
C GLU A 143 -19.96 -9.64 7.48
N ALA A 144 -20.09 -9.15 8.71
CA ALA A 144 -20.94 -8.01 9.02
C ALA A 144 -20.46 -6.72 8.32
N LEU A 145 -19.14 -6.51 8.25
CA LEU A 145 -18.56 -5.35 7.59
C LEU A 145 -18.74 -5.41 6.06
N TRP A 146 -18.61 -6.58 5.45
CA TRP A 146 -18.88 -6.78 4.02
C TRP A 146 -20.35 -6.52 3.68
N ALA A 147 -21.29 -6.99 4.51
CA ALA A 147 -22.71 -6.70 4.32
C ALA A 147 -22.99 -5.18 4.32
N ARG A 148 -22.25 -4.40 5.11
CA ARG A 148 -22.31 -2.92 5.09
C ARG A 148 -21.67 -2.31 3.85
N ALA A 149 -20.58 -2.89 3.34
CA ALA A 149 -19.89 -2.42 2.14
C ALA A 149 -20.67 -2.73 0.85
N LEU A 150 -21.41 -3.84 0.81
CA LEU A 150 -22.13 -4.34 -0.36
C LEU A 150 -22.97 -3.28 -1.12
N PRO A 151 -23.85 -2.48 -0.47
CA PRO A 151 -24.62 -1.45 -1.16
C PRO A 151 -23.79 -0.24 -1.63
N LEU A 152 -22.53 -0.14 -1.22
CA LEU A 152 -21.62 0.98 -1.51
C LEU A 152 -20.53 0.61 -2.52
N LEU A 153 -20.38 -0.67 -2.88
CA LEU A 153 -19.27 -1.16 -3.70
C LEU A 153 -19.06 -0.38 -4.99
N ASP A 154 -20.15 0.02 -5.66
CA ASP A 154 -20.14 0.73 -6.94
C ASP A 154 -20.18 2.26 -6.79
N ARG A 155 -20.16 2.78 -5.56
CA ARG A 155 -20.25 4.22 -5.29
C ARG A 155 -18.87 4.88 -5.30
N SER A 156 -18.75 5.97 -6.04
CA SER A 156 -17.56 6.81 -6.08
C SER A 156 -17.53 7.93 -5.03
N ASP A 157 -18.62 8.13 -4.29
CA ASP A 157 -18.76 9.13 -3.24
C ASP A 157 -18.65 8.51 -1.83
N HIS A 158 -18.01 7.35 -1.72
CA HIS A 158 -17.71 6.73 -0.44
C HIS A 158 -16.67 7.56 0.33
N ASN A 159 -16.78 7.57 1.65
CA ASN A 159 -15.80 8.25 2.49
C ASN A 159 -14.54 7.39 2.64
N PHE A 160 -13.54 7.62 1.79
CA PHE A 160 -12.27 6.88 1.82
C PHE A 160 -11.62 6.91 3.21
N GLU A 161 -11.52 8.10 3.82
CA GLU A 161 -10.91 8.27 5.14
C GLU A 161 -11.61 7.41 6.20
N ALA A 162 -12.95 7.40 6.21
CA ALA A 162 -13.70 6.60 7.17
C ALA A 162 -13.49 5.09 6.98
N TRP A 163 -13.45 4.61 5.74
CA TRP A 163 -13.22 3.19 5.46
C TRP A 163 -11.79 2.76 5.81
N PHE A 164 -10.79 3.52 5.40
CA PHE A 164 -9.39 3.08 5.46
C PHE A 164 -8.65 3.54 6.73
N TYR A 165 -9.02 4.67 7.33
CA TYR A 165 -8.42 5.21 8.56
C TYR A 165 -9.36 5.20 9.78
N GLY A 166 -10.65 4.92 9.58
CA GLY A 166 -11.66 4.78 10.62
C GLY A 166 -12.49 6.05 10.86
N SER A 167 -13.67 5.89 11.44
CA SER A 167 -14.60 6.98 11.77
C SER A 167 -15.57 6.55 12.88
N ASP A 168 -15.52 7.26 14.02
CA ASP A 168 -16.48 7.07 15.11
C ASP A 168 -17.91 7.43 14.65
N ALA A 169 -18.05 8.50 13.85
CA ALA A 169 -19.34 8.97 13.34
C ALA A 169 -20.04 7.93 12.44
N GLU A 170 -19.25 7.14 11.70
CA GLU A 170 -19.74 6.08 10.81
C GLU A 170 -19.64 4.69 11.44
N ASN A 171 -19.21 4.60 12.71
CA ASN A 171 -18.95 3.36 13.42
C ASN A 171 -18.09 2.39 12.57
N LEU A 172 -17.00 2.91 12.02
CA LEU A 172 -16.01 2.19 11.23
C LEU A 172 -14.69 2.14 11.99
N PRO A 173 -14.29 0.97 12.52
CA PRO A 173 -12.98 0.81 13.11
C PRO A 173 -11.85 1.11 12.12
N ARG A 174 -10.73 1.61 12.63
CA ARG A 174 -9.52 1.86 11.83
C ARG A 174 -9.12 0.58 11.08
N TRP A 175 -8.72 0.75 9.81
CA TRP A 175 -8.33 -0.32 8.89
C TRP A 175 -9.45 -1.25 8.40
N SER A 176 -10.72 -0.84 8.54
CA SER A 176 -11.86 -1.62 8.04
C SER A 176 -11.75 -1.95 6.53
N GLY A 177 -11.49 -0.93 5.70
CA GLY A 177 -11.32 -1.06 4.26
C GLY A 177 -10.13 -1.92 3.87
N TYR A 178 -8.97 -1.68 4.49
CA TYR A 178 -7.78 -2.51 4.29
C TYR A 178 -8.03 -3.98 4.64
N SER A 179 -8.69 -4.27 5.77
CA SER A 179 -8.97 -5.64 6.20
C SER A 179 -9.94 -6.37 5.26
N LEU A 180 -10.98 -5.66 4.78
CA LEU A 180 -11.89 -6.19 3.77
C LEU A 180 -11.17 -6.46 2.44
N GLY A 181 -10.35 -5.50 1.98
CA GLY A 181 -9.60 -5.62 0.73
C GLY A 181 -8.65 -6.81 0.75
N ASP A 182 -7.86 -6.94 1.82
CA ASP A 182 -6.95 -8.07 2.03
C ASP A 182 -7.68 -9.42 1.98
N GLU A 183 -8.80 -9.56 2.69
CA GLU A 183 -9.60 -10.80 2.69
C GLU A 183 -10.21 -11.09 1.32
N LEU A 184 -10.84 -10.09 0.69
CA LEU A 184 -11.47 -10.24 -0.63
C LEU A 184 -10.47 -10.72 -1.69
N VAL A 185 -9.28 -10.10 -1.73
CA VAL A 185 -8.21 -10.46 -2.66
C VAL A 185 -7.66 -11.85 -2.33
N ARG A 186 -7.43 -12.19 -1.06
CA ARG A 186 -7.00 -13.54 -0.68
C ARG A 186 -7.99 -14.61 -1.09
N ARG A 187 -9.29 -14.40 -0.88
CA ARG A 187 -10.34 -15.33 -1.33
C ARG A 187 -10.31 -15.51 -2.84
N HIS A 188 -10.16 -14.42 -3.59
CA HIS A 188 -10.09 -14.46 -5.05
C HIS A 188 -8.88 -15.29 -5.51
N LEU A 189 -7.68 -14.98 -5.01
CA LEU A 189 -6.45 -15.70 -5.39
C LEU A 189 -6.49 -17.17 -4.98
N ALA A 190 -7.16 -17.52 -3.88
CA ALA A 190 -7.37 -18.92 -3.49
C ALA A 190 -8.25 -19.69 -4.49
N GLN A 191 -9.17 -19.00 -5.18
CA GLN A 191 -10.05 -19.61 -6.19
C GLN A 191 -9.38 -19.73 -7.56
N VAL A 192 -8.63 -18.70 -8.00
CA VAL A 192 -8.11 -18.62 -9.37
C VAL A 192 -6.60 -18.90 -9.48
N GLY A 193 -5.90 -18.96 -8.36
CA GLY A 193 -4.43 -19.06 -8.30
C GLY A 193 -3.73 -17.72 -8.58
N GLY A 194 -2.40 -17.77 -8.69
CA GLY A 194 -1.59 -16.57 -8.92
C GLY A 194 -1.30 -15.77 -7.65
N ASP A 195 -0.70 -14.60 -7.83
CA ASP A 195 -0.34 -13.67 -6.77
C ASP A 195 -0.73 -12.22 -7.11
N ALA A 196 -0.47 -11.30 -6.18
CA ALA A 196 -0.80 -9.89 -6.37
C ALA A 196 -0.15 -9.25 -7.61
N ALA A 197 1.07 -9.68 -7.97
CA ALA A 197 1.78 -9.16 -9.14
C ALA A 197 1.16 -9.69 -10.44
N ALA A 198 0.76 -10.97 -10.47
CA ALA A 198 0.04 -11.56 -11.60
C ALA A 198 -1.34 -10.93 -11.81
N HIS A 199 -2.01 -10.54 -10.73
CA HIS A 199 -3.36 -9.95 -10.76
C HIS A 199 -3.39 -8.42 -10.72
N VAL A 200 -2.23 -7.73 -10.82
CA VAL A 200 -2.12 -6.27 -10.74
C VAL A 200 -3.09 -5.52 -11.67
N HIS A 201 -3.36 -6.08 -12.85
CA HIS A 201 -4.27 -5.50 -13.86
C HIS A 201 -5.66 -6.16 -13.92
N THR A 202 -5.96 -7.08 -13.01
CA THR A 202 -7.30 -7.67 -12.92
C THR A 202 -8.30 -6.59 -12.49
N ALA A 203 -9.38 -6.44 -13.26
CA ALA A 203 -10.44 -5.48 -12.97
C ALA A 203 -11.14 -5.81 -11.64
N ALA A 204 -11.48 -4.79 -10.86
CA ALA A 204 -12.05 -4.97 -9.52
C ALA A 204 -13.36 -5.78 -9.54
N ALA A 205 -14.15 -5.70 -10.62
CA ALA A 205 -15.37 -6.47 -10.80
C ALA A 205 -15.15 -8.00 -10.72
N ALA A 206 -13.97 -8.51 -11.10
CA ALA A 206 -13.66 -9.95 -11.02
C ALA A 206 -13.50 -10.45 -9.57
N PHE A 207 -13.23 -9.56 -8.62
CA PHE A 207 -13.09 -9.90 -7.21
C PHE A 207 -14.42 -9.99 -6.49
N ARG A 208 -15.50 -9.39 -7.04
CA ARG A 208 -16.80 -9.27 -6.36
C ARG A 208 -17.38 -10.60 -5.90
N THR A 209 -17.20 -11.66 -6.69
CA THR A 209 -17.77 -12.99 -6.41
C THR A 209 -16.91 -13.83 -5.47
N ALA A 210 -15.78 -13.29 -4.99
CA ALA A 210 -14.86 -14.01 -4.13
C ALA A 210 -15.27 -13.97 -2.65
N TRP A 211 -16.20 -13.08 -2.27
CA TRP A 211 -16.74 -13.03 -0.92
C TRP A 211 -17.77 -14.13 -0.69
#